data_AF-A0A832VLE5-F1
#
_entry.id   AF-A0A832VLE5-F1
#
_cell.length_a   1.000
_cell.length_b   1.000
_cell.length_c   1.000
_cell.angle_alpha   90.00
_cell.angle_beta   90.00
_cell.angle_gamma   90.00
#
_symmetry.space_group_name_H-M   'P 1'
#
loop_
_entity.id
_entity.type
_entity.pdbx_description
1 polymer ?
#
loop_
_entity_poly.entity_id
_entity_poly.type
_entity_poly.pdbx_seq_one_letter_code
_entity_poly.pdbx_strand_id
1 'polypeptide(L)'
;MSKKFTDNVTGLQEGLHPENLAHWYEIVIKEAKEMAPDWLVDKINVKQDPILTMKFNLDISKRAVRYFMMAVDNNLENMPNSTKLYFLKVEETLA
;
A
#
# COMPACT_ATOMS: atom_id res chain seq x y z
N MET A 1 -5.20 11.52 -30.58
CA MET A 1 -4.45 11.20 -29.34
C MET A 1 -4.21 9.70 -29.32
N SER A 2 -2.98 9.21 -29.13
CA SER A 2 -2.67 7.78 -29.18
C SER A 2 -3.36 7.02 -28.04
N LYS A 3 -4.04 5.91 -28.37
CA LYS A 3 -4.79 5.05 -27.43
C LYS A 3 -3.96 4.63 -26.20
N LYS A 4 -2.67 4.33 -26.38
CA LYS A 4 -1.73 4.05 -25.27
C LYS A 4 -1.58 5.21 -24.28
N PHE A 5 -1.65 6.45 -24.74
CA PHE A 5 -1.51 7.62 -23.87
C PHE A 5 -2.76 7.82 -23.02
N THR A 6 -3.95 7.64 -23.62
CA THR A 6 -5.22 7.70 -22.88
C THR A 6 -5.32 6.57 -21.86
N ASP A 7 -4.93 5.34 -22.23
CA ASP A 7 -4.95 4.17 -21.35
C ASP A 7 -3.96 4.33 -20.17
N ASN A 8 -2.80 4.97 -20.41
CA ASN A 8 -1.85 5.32 -19.35
C ASN A 8 -2.41 6.39 -18.42
N VAL A 9 -3.09 7.41 -18.94
CA VAL A 9 -3.67 8.49 -18.11
C VAL A 9 -4.82 7.97 -17.25
N THR A 10 -5.69 7.11 -17.80
CA THR A 10 -6.77 6.48 -17.02
C THR A 10 -6.21 5.54 -15.96
N GLY A 11 -5.22 4.69 -16.29
CA GLY A 11 -4.57 3.82 -15.29
C GLY A 11 -3.86 4.59 -14.17
N LEU A 12 -3.29 5.76 -14.47
CA LEU A 12 -2.70 6.65 -13.47
C LEU A 12 -3.76 7.27 -12.55
N GLN A 13 -4.88 7.73 -13.12
CA GLN A 13 -6.01 8.28 -12.36
C GLN A 13 -6.65 7.21 -11.48
N GLU A 14 -6.87 6.02 -12.03
CA GLU A 14 -7.57 4.95 -11.33
C GLU A 14 -6.75 4.37 -10.18
N GLY A 15 -5.43 4.19 -10.36
CA GLY A 15 -4.57 3.61 -9.32
C GLY A 15 -4.40 4.46 -8.05
N LEU A 16 -4.77 5.75 -8.08
CA LEU A 16 -4.79 6.62 -6.90
C LEU A 16 -6.18 6.81 -6.29
N HIS A 17 -7.18 6.04 -6.73
CA HIS A 17 -8.46 6.04 -6.03
C HIS A 17 -8.30 5.51 -4.60
N PRO A 18 -8.96 6.13 -3.60
CA PRO A 18 -8.92 5.68 -2.21
C PRO A 18 -9.24 4.20 -2.03
N GLU A 19 -10.17 3.68 -2.84
CA GLU A 19 -10.62 2.29 -2.84
C GLU A 19 -9.51 1.33 -3.28
N ASN A 20 -8.75 1.70 -4.32
CA ASN A 20 -7.63 0.91 -4.80
C ASN A 20 -6.49 0.90 -3.77
N LEU A 21 -6.17 2.05 -3.17
CA LEU A 21 -5.17 2.10 -2.11
C LEU A 21 -5.60 1.29 -0.88
N ALA A 22 -6.87 1.39 -0.47
CA ALA A 22 -7.40 0.61 0.64
C ALA A 22 -7.30 -0.91 0.37
N HIS A 23 -7.68 -1.35 -0.84
CA HIS A 23 -7.56 -2.75 -1.24
C HIS A 23 -6.12 -3.27 -1.15
N TRP A 24 -5.15 -2.51 -1.67
CA TRP A 24 -3.75 -2.89 -1.59
C TRP A 24 -3.20 -2.88 -0.17
N TYR A 25 -3.62 -1.93 0.67
CA TYR A 25 -3.30 -1.95 2.09
C TYR A 25 -3.85 -3.19 2.79
N GLU A 26 -5.07 -3.64 2.47
CA GLU A 26 -5.63 -4.87 3.04
C GLU A 26 -4.78 -6.10 2.70
N ILE A 27 -4.36 -6.24 1.43
CA ILE A 27 -3.48 -7.33 0.98
C ILE A 27 -2.14 -7.27 1.72
N VAL A 28 -1.46 -6.13 1.67
CA VAL A 28 -0.13 -5.93 2.27
C VAL A 28 -0.16 -6.20 3.78
N ILE A 29 -1.16 -5.67 4.50
CA ILE A 29 -1.28 -5.85 5.95
C ILE A 29 -1.58 -7.30 6.31
N LYS A 30 -2.41 -7.99 5.51
CA LYS A 30 -2.69 -9.40 5.72
C LYS A 30 -1.41 -10.24 5.59
N GLU A 31 -0.67 -10.07 4.49
CA GLU A 31 0.57 -10.81 4.26
C GLU A 31 1.64 -10.46 5.31
N ALA A 32 1.78 -9.19 5.68
CA ALA A 32 2.71 -8.77 6.72
C ALA A 32 2.38 -9.42 8.07
N LYS A 33 1.09 -9.59 8.40
CA LYS A 33 0.64 -10.30 9.60
C LYS A 33 0.91 -11.81 9.53
N GLU A 34 0.75 -12.42 8.36
CA GLU A 34 1.06 -13.85 8.15
C GLU A 34 2.55 -14.16 8.29
N MET A 35 3.42 -13.21 7.92
CA MET A 35 4.88 -13.35 8.06
C MET A 35 5.40 -12.97 9.47
N ALA A 36 4.65 -12.15 10.20
CA ALA A 36 5.08 -11.65 11.49
C ALA A 36 4.91 -12.70 12.60
N PRO A 37 5.83 -12.76 13.59
CA PRO A 37 5.62 -13.51 14.81
C PRO A 37 4.33 -13.07 15.53
N ASP A 38 3.65 -14.01 16.20
CA ASP A 38 2.34 -13.78 16.85
C ASP A 38 2.28 -12.51 17.73
N TRP A 39 3.37 -12.19 18.43
CA TRP A 39 3.48 -11.03 19.33
C TRP A 39 3.68 -9.67 18.62
N LEU A 40 3.80 -9.67 17.29
CA LEU A 40 3.88 -8.46 16.44
C LEU A 40 2.64 -8.27 15.56
N VAL A 41 1.80 -9.28 15.40
CA VAL A 41 0.63 -9.26 14.51
C VAL A 41 -0.32 -8.11 14.86
N ASP A 42 -0.56 -7.87 16.15
CA ASP A 42 -1.41 -6.78 16.65
C ASP A 42 -0.76 -5.39 16.51
N LYS A 43 0.53 -5.32 16.15
CA LYS A 43 1.31 -4.09 15.95
C LYS A 43 1.50 -3.72 14.48
N ILE A 44 0.70 -4.31 13.58
CA ILE A 44 0.71 -4.00 12.15
C ILE A 44 -0.71 -3.54 11.79
N ASN A 45 -0.97 -2.24 11.86
CA ASN A 45 -2.32 -1.72 11.58
C ASN A 45 -2.26 -0.54 10.62
N VAL A 46 -3.32 -0.43 9.82
CA VAL A 46 -3.58 0.72 8.97
C VAL A 46 -5.01 1.18 9.22
N LYS A 47 -5.22 2.50 9.26
CA LYS A 47 -6.55 3.08 9.37
C LYS A 47 -6.72 4.17 8.32
N GLN A 48 -7.70 4.00 7.45
CA GLN A 48 -8.13 5.03 6.53
C GLN A 48 -8.96 6.10 7.28
N ASP A 49 -8.69 7.37 7.00
CA ASP A 49 -9.48 8.47 7.54
C ASP A 49 -10.86 8.52 6.86
N PRO A 50 -11.97 8.56 7.62
CA PRO A 50 -13.32 8.46 7.07
C PRO A 50 -13.77 9.73 6.32
N ILE A 51 -13.10 10.87 6.53
CA ILE A 51 -13.40 12.14 5.87
C ILE A 51 -12.39 12.39 4.76
N LEU A 52 -11.10 12.19 5.07
CA LEU A 52 -10.01 12.33 4.11
C LEU A 52 -9.63 10.96 3.57
N THR A 53 -10.41 10.43 2.63
CA THR A 53 -10.28 9.05 2.14
C THR A 53 -8.89 8.70 1.58
N MET A 54 -8.09 9.68 1.16
CA MET A 54 -6.68 9.48 0.73
C MET A 54 -5.66 9.42 1.89
N LYS A 55 -6.08 9.69 3.12
CA LYS A 55 -5.21 9.73 4.30
C LYS A 55 -5.26 8.37 4.99
N PHE A 56 -4.12 7.72 5.04
CA PHE A 56 -3.91 6.45 5.74
C PHE A 56 -2.98 6.67 6.92
N ASN A 57 -3.39 6.20 8.09
CA ASN A 57 -2.57 6.20 9.29
C ASN A 57 -1.98 4.80 9.49
N LEU A 58 -0.66 4.68 9.32
CA LEU A 58 0.07 3.44 9.55
C LEU A 58 0.55 3.42 11.00
N ASP A 59 -0.06 2.56 11.80
CA ASP A 59 0.36 2.27 13.17
C ASP A 59 1.10 0.92 13.17
N ILE A 60 2.40 1.00 12.85
CA ILE A 60 3.26 -0.17 12.73
C ILE A 60 4.44 -0.04 13.70
N SER A 61 4.66 -1.05 14.54
CA SER A 61 5.86 -1.09 15.39
C SER A 61 7.11 -1.12 14.51
N LYS A 62 8.15 -0.36 14.89
CA LYS A 62 9.47 -0.38 14.21
C LYS A 62 10.00 -1.79 13.95
N ARG A 63 9.75 -2.74 14.87
CA ARG A 63 10.16 -4.15 14.74
C ARG A 63 9.40 -4.92 13.67
N ALA A 64 8.20 -4.46 13.31
CA ALA A 64 7.33 -5.07 12.34
C ALA A 64 7.40 -4.43 10.94
N VAL A 65 8.02 -3.24 10.81
CA VAL A 65 8.17 -2.51 9.52
C VAL A 65 8.78 -3.39 8.43
N ARG A 66 9.77 -4.23 8.76
CA ARG A 66 10.38 -5.15 7.78
C ARG A 66 9.36 -6.09 7.11
N TYR A 67 8.35 -6.55 7.85
CA TYR A 67 7.33 -7.47 7.31
C TYR A 67 6.38 -6.73 6.37
N PHE A 68 6.09 -5.47 6.69
CA PHE A 68 5.34 -4.59 5.80
C PHE A 68 6.11 -4.34 4.49
N MET A 69 7.39 -3.97 4.55
CA MET A 69 8.23 -3.78 3.36
C MET A 69 8.28 -5.04 2.49
N MET A 70 8.53 -6.22 3.10
CA MET A 70 8.51 -7.49 2.36
C MET A 70 7.18 -7.74 1.65
N ALA A 71 6.04 -7.45 2.30
CA ALA A 71 4.72 -7.63 1.71
C ALA A 71 4.44 -6.64 0.56
N VAL A 72 4.94 -5.40 0.67
CA VAL A 72 4.89 -4.41 -0.39
C VAL A 72 5.72 -4.86 -1.59
N ASP A 73 6.99 -5.23 -1.37
CA ASP A 73 7.91 -5.72 -2.39
C ASP A 73 7.33 -6.91 -3.18
N ASN A 74 6.73 -7.89 -2.48
CA ASN A 74 6.12 -9.07 -3.09
C ASN A 74 4.95 -8.73 -4.05
N ASN A 75 4.27 -7.62 -3.82
CA ASN A 75 3.08 -7.22 -4.57
C ASN A 75 3.35 -6.07 -5.57
N LEU A 76 4.53 -5.47 -5.52
CA LEU A 76 4.84 -4.22 -6.20
C LEU A 76 4.69 -4.29 -7.73
N GLU A 77 4.98 -5.44 -8.34
CA GLU A 77 4.81 -5.67 -9.79
C GLU A 77 3.35 -5.91 -10.21
N ASN A 78 2.47 -6.26 -9.26
CA ASN A 78 1.05 -6.49 -9.53
C ASN A 78 0.21 -5.21 -9.36
N MET A 79 0.78 -4.17 -8.76
CA MET A 79 0.10 -2.90 -8.52
C MET A 79 0.01 -2.05 -9.81
N PRO A 80 -1.09 -1.31 -10.01
CA PRO A 80 -1.14 -0.25 -11.02
C PRO A 80 0.00 0.75 -10.82
N ASN A 81 0.49 1.35 -11.91
CA ASN A 81 1.68 2.22 -11.86
C ASN A 81 1.62 3.32 -10.80
N SER A 82 0.48 4.00 -10.64
CA SER A 82 0.36 5.07 -9.64
C SER A 82 0.25 4.55 -8.21
N THR A 83 -0.37 3.38 -8.00
CA THR A 83 -0.37 2.68 -6.70
C THR A 83 1.03 2.21 -6.33
N LYS A 84 1.78 1.65 -7.29
CA LYS A 84 3.18 1.25 -7.13
C LYS A 84 4.03 2.43 -6.66
N LEU A 85 3.93 3.58 -7.33
CA LEU A 85 4.64 4.80 -6.93
C LEU A 85 4.26 5.28 -5.52
N TYR A 86 2.97 5.18 -5.16
CA TYR A 86 2.50 5.52 -3.82
C TYR A 86 3.17 4.62 -2.76
N PHE A 87 3.18 3.30 -2.94
CA PHE A 87 3.77 2.38 -1.97
C PHE A 87 5.30 2.49 -1.90
N LEU A 88 5.98 2.70 -3.02
CA LEU A 88 7.42 3.02 -3.01
C LEU A 88 7.70 4.28 -2.16
N LYS A 89 6.83 5.29 -2.24
CA LYS A 89 6.98 6.48 -1.40
C LYS A 89 6.74 6.18 0.08
N VAL A 90 5.77 5.31 0.39
CA VAL A 90 5.51 4.86 1.76
C VAL A 90 6.74 4.15 2.34
N GLU A 91 7.35 3.23 1.58
CA GLU A 91 8.58 2.55 2.00
C GLU A 91 9.73 3.52 2.26
N GLU A 92 9.94 4.49 1.36
CA GLU A 92 10.94 5.55 1.53
C GLU A 92 10.70 6.36 2.82
N THR A 93 9.45 6.60 3.21
CA THR A 93 9.14 7.32 4.46
C THR A 93 9.28 6.48 5.73
N LEU A 94 9.29 5.15 5.60
CA LEU A 94 9.43 4.22 6.72
C LEU A 94 10.88 3.74 6.92
N ALA A 95 11.73 3.87 5.90
CA ALA A 95 13.17 3.59 5.93
C ALA A 95 13.93 4.59 6.82
#